data_AF-A0A1F4JVT2-F1
#
_entry.id   AF-A0A1F4JVT2-F1
#
_cell.length_a   1.000
_cell.length_b   1.000
_cell.length_c   1.000
_cell.angle_alpha   90.00
_cell.angle_beta   90.00
_cell.angle_gamma   90.00
#
_symmetry.space_group_name_H-M   'P 1'
#
loop_
_entity.id
_entity.type
_entity.pdbx_description
1 polymer ?
#
loop_
_entity_poly.entity_id
_entity_poly.type
_entity_poly.pdbx_seq_one_letter_code
_entity_poly.pdbx_strand_id
1 'polypeptide(L)'
;MPRWASRINLEIVAVRVERLQDISKADAIAEGIEGCDVVINGRSQGWTWRDYTSKCDDPCEWFSNPIRSYRTLWETINGPGSWNANPWVWVVEFKKVST
;
A
#
# COMPACT_ATOMS: atom_id res chain seq x y z
N MET A 1 -11.44 -11.03 21.10
CA MET A 1 -10.09 -11.65 21.15
C MET A 1 -9.39 -11.16 22.43
N PRO A 2 -8.97 -12.05 23.35
CA PRO A 2 -8.26 -11.63 24.56
C PRO A 2 -6.88 -11.03 24.23
N ARG A 3 -6.42 -10.02 24.98
CA ARG A 3 -5.11 -9.35 24.71
C ARG A 3 -3.93 -10.32 24.71
N TRP A 4 -3.96 -11.36 25.55
CA TRP A 4 -2.90 -12.36 25.63
C TRP A 4 -2.77 -13.23 24.37
N ALA A 5 -3.82 -13.32 23.56
CA ALA A 5 -3.81 -14.07 22.30
C ALA A 5 -3.49 -13.17 21.09
N SER A 6 -3.28 -11.87 21.29
CA SER A 6 -2.93 -10.95 20.20
C SER A 6 -1.47 -11.13 19.80
N ARG A 7 -1.20 -11.16 18.49
CA ARG A 7 0.17 -11.18 17.96
C ARG A 7 0.86 -9.81 18.04
N ILE A 8 0.08 -8.72 18.01
CA ILE A 8 0.58 -7.35 17.95
C ILE A 8 -0.37 -6.43 18.73
N ASN A 9 0.16 -5.47 19.49
CA ASN A 9 -0.62 -4.40 20.11
C ASN A 9 -0.38 -3.08 19.35
N LEU A 10 -1.47 -2.48 18.86
CA LEU A 10 -1.46 -1.23 18.12
C LEU A 10 -2.36 -0.20 18.83
N GLU A 11 -1.81 0.98 19.09
CA GLU A 11 -2.51 2.15 19.59
C GLU A 11 -2.94 3.02 18.39
N ILE A 12 -4.21 3.43 18.35
CA ILE A 12 -4.69 4.37 17.33
C ILE A 12 -4.23 5.78 17.73
N VAL A 13 -3.48 6.45 16.86
CA VAL A 13 -2.94 7.80 17.12
C VAL A 13 -3.67 8.90 16.36
N ALA A 14 -4.33 8.57 15.25
CA ALA A 14 -5.17 9.50 14.51
C ALA A 14 -6.28 8.77 13.74
N VAL A 15 -7.42 9.44 13.56
CA VAL A 15 -8.53 9.00 12.72
C VAL A 15 -9.05 10.21 11.95
N ARG A 16 -9.09 10.11 10.62
CA ARG A 16 -9.59 11.19 9.76
C ARG A 16 -10.30 10.64 8.52
N VAL A 17 -10.98 11.53 7.80
CA VAL A 17 -11.69 11.22 6.56
C VAL A 17 -11.03 11.97 5.41
N GLU A 18 -10.68 11.26 4.34
CA GLU A 18 -10.02 11.81 3.14
C GLU A 18 -10.61 11.22 1.87
N ARG A 19 -10.40 11.87 0.73
CA ARG A 19 -10.68 11.25 -0.57
C ARG A 19 -9.61 10.22 -0.88
N LEU A 20 -10.02 9.07 -1.42
CA LEU A 20 -9.09 8.00 -1.80
C LEU A 20 -7.92 8.48 -2.66
N GLN A 21 -8.19 9.36 -3.64
CA GLN A 21 -7.17 9.86 -4.57
C GLN A 21 -6.27 10.97 -3.98
N ASP A 22 -6.58 11.48 -2.79
CA ASP A 22 -5.75 12.46 -2.08
C ASP A 22 -4.58 11.79 -1.32
N ILE A 23 -4.50 10.45 -1.35
CA ILE A 23 -3.44 9.67 -0.71
C ILE A 23 -2.04 10.12 -1.16
N SER A 24 -1.14 10.30 -0.19
CA SER A 24 0.25 10.66 -0.49
C SER A 24 1.08 9.45 -0.90
N LYS A 25 2.27 9.69 -1.48
CA LYS A 25 3.23 8.61 -1.77
C LYS A 25 3.69 7.89 -0.49
N ALA A 26 3.85 8.64 0.61
CA ALA A 26 4.29 8.07 1.89
C ALA A 26 3.21 7.17 2.49
N ASP A 27 1.94 7.61 2.42
CA ASP A 27 0.80 6.81 2.88
C ASP A 27 0.65 5.55 2.04
N ALA A 28 0.73 5.65 0.71
CA ALA A 28 0.68 4.49 -0.17
C ALA A 28 1.74 3.43 0.19
N ILE A 29 2.96 3.85 0.57
CA ILE A 29 4.03 2.96 1.05
C ILE A 29 3.70 2.40 2.44
N ALA A 30 3.18 3.22 3.35
CA ALA A 30 2.81 2.83 4.71
C ALA A 30 1.66 1.82 4.77
N GLU A 31 0.76 1.84 3.79
CA GLU A 31 -0.29 0.82 3.59
C GLU A 31 0.30 -0.58 3.30
N GLY A 32 1.59 -0.65 2.94
CA GLY A 32 2.31 -1.91 2.79
C GLY A 32 2.34 -2.45 1.37
N ILE A 33 2.31 -1.58 0.35
CA ILE A 33 2.56 -2.02 -1.03
C ILE A 33 3.94 -2.67 -1.15
N GLU A 34 4.00 -3.74 -1.94
CA GLU A 34 5.21 -4.50 -2.19
C GLU A 34 6.06 -3.78 -3.23
N GLY A 35 7.36 -3.84 -3.06
CA GLY A 35 8.31 -3.27 -4.00
C GLY A 35 9.70 -3.87 -3.82
N CYS A 36 10.54 -3.68 -4.82
CA CYS A 36 11.93 -4.10 -4.77
C CYS A 36 12.80 -3.20 -5.65
N ASP A 37 14.11 -3.27 -5.41
CA ASP A 37 15.09 -2.66 -6.29
C ASP A 37 15.30 -3.53 -7.53
N VAL A 38 15.12 -2.95 -8.71
CA VAL A 38 15.33 -3.68 -9.97
C VAL A 38 16.80 -3.62 -10.32
N VAL A 39 17.45 -4.79 -10.44
CA VAL A 39 18.87 -4.90 -10.77
C VAL A 39 19.05 -5.57 -12.12
N ILE A 40 19.63 -4.84 -13.08
CA ILE A 40 19.92 -5.35 -14.43
C ILE A 40 21.42 -5.31 -14.65
N ASN A 41 22.02 -6.45 -15.04
CA ASN A 41 23.46 -6.59 -15.26
C ASN A 41 24.30 -6.12 -14.06
N GLY A 42 23.83 -6.39 -12.83
CA GLY A 42 24.52 -6.02 -11.59
C GLY A 42 24.44 -4.53 -11.21
N ARG A 43 23.59 -3.74 -11.87
CA ARG A 43 23.36 -2.32 -11.55
C ARG A 43 21.91 -2.08 -11.16
N SER A 44 21.70 -1.36 -10.06
CA SER A 44 20.38 -0.86 -9.66
C SER A 44 19.86 0.11 -10.72
N GLN A 45 18.65 -0.16 -11.20
CA GLN A 45 17.88 0.69 -12.10
C GLN A 45 16.85 1.53 -11.33
N GLY A 46 16.67 1.25 -10.04
CA GLY A 46 15.78 1.96 -9.14
C GLY A 46 14.70 1.06 -8.54
N TRP A 47 14.07 1.60 -7.50
CA TRP A 47 13.00 0.94 -6.77
C TRP A 47 11.68 0.98 -7.56
N THR A 48 11.01 -0.16 -7.64
CA THR A 48 9.70 -0.32 -8.27
C THR A 48 8.70 -0.92 -7.31
N TRP A 49 7.42 -0.72 -7.59
CA TRP A 49 6.27 -1.08 -6.75
C TRP A 49 5.31 -1.95 -7.54
N ARG A 50 4.87 -3.05 -6.94
CA ARG A 50 4.10 -4.11 -7.58
C ARG A 50 2.85 -3.60 -8.30
N ASP A 51 2.62 -4.11 -9.50
CA ASP A 51 1.30 -4.05 -10.15
C ASP A 51 0.48 -5.26 -9.70
N TYR A 52 -0.51 -5.03 -8.85
CA TYR A 52 -1.36 -6.09 -8.30
C TYR A 52 -2.40 -6.61 -9.30
N THR A 53 -2.60 -5.92 -10.43
CA THR A 53 -3.49 -6.37 -11.51
C THR A 53 -2.75 -7.17 -12.59
N SER A 54 -1.41 -7.15 -12.58
CA SER A 54 -0.62 -7.90 -13.53
C SER A 54 -0.72 -9.41 -13.28
N LYS A 55 -0.65 -10.19 -14.36
CA LYS A 55 -0.60 -11.66 -14.31
C LYS A 55 0.83 -12.20 -14.18
N CYS A 56 1.82 -11.37 -14.49
CA CYS A 56 3.24 -11.69 -14.39
C CYS A 56 3.80 -11.01 -13.14
N ASP A 57 4.57 -11.77 -12.36
CA ASP A 57 5.28 -11.29 -11.18
C ASP A 57 6.71 -10.87 -11.58
N ASP A 58 6.84 -10.04 -12.62
CA ASP A 58 8.12 -9.52 -13.11
C ASP A 58 8.34 -8.09 -12.58
N PRO A 59 9.33 -7.87 -11.70
CA PRO A 59 9.69 -6.55 -11.21
C PRO A 59 10.04 -5.52 -12.29
N CYS A 60 10.42 -5.95 -13.49
CA CYS A 60 10.72 -5.03 -14.60
C CYS A 60 9.46 -4.35 -15.16
N GLU A 61 8.28 -4.90 -14.89
CA GLU A 61 6.98 -4.37 -15.35
C GLU A 61 6.22 -3.62 -14.24
N TRP A 62 6.81 -3.52 -13.05
CA TRP A 62 6.24 -2.83 -11.90
C TRP A 62 6.29 -1.29 -12.05
N PHE A 63 5.54 -0.58 -11.21
CA PHE A 63 5.43 0.87 -11.28
C PHE A 63 6.56 1.58 -10.53
N SER A 64 7.09 2.65 -11.10
CA SER A 64 7.97 3.58 -10.36
C SER A 64 7.20 4.49 -9.38
N ASN A 65 5.86 4.56 -9.49
CA ASN A 65 5.03 5.41 -8.65
C ASN A 65 4.21 4.57 -7.65
N PRO A 66 4.41 4.76 -6.33
CA PRO A 66 3.70 3.99 -5.29
C PRO A 66 2.18 4.21 -5.31
N ILE A 67 1.70 5.39 -5.71
CA ILE A 67 0.25 5.66 -5.79
C ILE A 67 -0.40 4.79 -6.89
N ARG A 68 0.31 4.54 -8.00
CA ARG A 68 -0.19 3.64 -9.05
C ARG A 68 -0.25 2.19 -8.57
N SER A 69 0.76 1.74 -7.82
CA SER A 69 0.75 0.43 -7.19
C SER A 69 -0.41 0.30 -6.20
N TYR A 70 -0.57 1.26 -5.29
CA TYR A 70 -1.68 1.26 -4.33
C TYR A 70 -3.04 1.27 -5.02
N ARG A 71 -3.21 2.01 -6.13
CA ARG A 71 -4.42 1.93 -6.94
C ARG A 71 -4.73 0.51 -7.38
N THR A 72 -3.75 -0.22 -7.91
CA THR A 72 -3.97 -1.59 -8.37
C THR A 72 -4.33 -2.52 -7.21
N LEU A 73 -3.70 -2.35 -6.04
CA LEU A 73 -4.07 -3.06 -4.81
C LEU A 73 -5.52 -2.74 -4.38
N TRP A 74 -5.90 -1.46 -4.41
CA TRP A 74 -7.26 -1.04 -4.08
C TRP A 74 -8.29 -1.70 -5.00
N GLU A 75 -8.04 -1.69 -6.30
CA GLU A 75 -8.93 -2.30 -7.31
C GLU A 75 -9.00 -3.83 -7.19
N THR A 76 -7.94 -4.52 -6.74
CA THR A 76 -8.03 -5.97 -6.49
C THR A 76 -8.89 -6.32 -5.28
N ILE A 77 -8.92 -5.44 -4.26
CA ILE A 77 -9.72 -5.63 -3.04
C ILE A 77 -11.18 -5.21 -3.26
N ASN A 78 -11.39 -4.07 -3.91
CA ASN A 78 -12.71 -3.41 -4.02
C ASN A 78 -13.37 -3.56 -5.40
N GLY A 79 -12.71 -4.25 -6.32
CA GLY A 79 -13.17 -4.50 -7.68
C GLY A 79 -12.63 -3.52 -8.72
N PRO A 80 -12.55 -3.94 -10.01
CA PRO A 80 -12.02 -3.12 -11.08
C PRO A 80 -12.75 -1.77 -11.23
N GLY A 81 -11.98 -0.70 -11.42
CA GLY A 81 -12.52 0.66 -11.60
C GLY A 81 -13.00 1.35 -10.33
N SER A 82 -12.97 0.68 -9.16
CA SER A 82 -13.37 1.26 -7.87
C SER A 82 -12.52 2.48 -7.47
N TRP A 83 -11.27 2.57 -7.94
CA TRP A 83 -10.42 3.75 -7.74
C TRP A 83 -11.02 5.03 -8.30
N ASN A 84 -11.67 4.94 -9.47
CA ASN A 84 -12.24 6.10 -10.16
C ASN A 84 -13.45 6.68 -9.43
N ALA A 85 -14.13 5.89 -8.59
CA ALA A 85 -15.22 6.38 -7.75
C ALA A 85 -14.74 7.41 -6.72
N ASN A 86 -13.43 7.44 -6.42
CA ASN A 86 -12.80 8.35 -5.47
C ASN A 86 -13.62 8.52 -4.16
N PRO A 87 -13.96 7.41 -3.47
CA PRO A 87 -14.81 7.47 -2.28
C PRO A 87 -14.13 8.23 -1.15
N TRP A 88 -14.94 8.67 -0.19
CA TRP A 88 -14.45 9.07 1.12
C TRP A 88 -14.03 7.81 1.89
N VAL A 89 -12.81 7.81 2.40
CA VAL A 89 -12.23 6.71 3.16
C VAL A 89 -11.82 7.19 4.55
N TRP A 90 -11.78 6.25 5.49
CA TRP A 90 -11.19 6.48 6.80
C TRP A 90 -9.69 6.22 6.73
N VAL A 91 -8.89 7.18 7.16
CA VAL A 91 -7.45 6.99 7.38
C VAL A 91 -7.24 6.81 8.87
N VAL A 92 -6.65 5.68 9.26
CA VAL A 92 -6.39 5.32 10.65
C VAL A 92 -4.90 5.11 10.83
N GLU A 93 -4.29 5.91 11.68
CA GLU A 93 -2.86 5.80 11.98
C GLU A 93 -2.64 5.01 13.27
N PHE A 94 -1.63 4.15 13.24
CA PHE A 94 -1.30 3.29 14.36
C PHE A 94 0.14 3.49 14.83
N LYS A 95 0.34 3.32 16.14
CA LYS A 95 1.64 3.15 16.77
C LYS A 95 1.73 1.79 17.43
N LYS A 96 2.79 1.04 17.16
CA LYS A 96 3.04 -0.23 17.85
C LYS A 96 3.44 0.03 19.30
N VAL A 97 2.84 -0.71 20.21
CA VAL A 97 3.16 -0.64 21.65
C VAL A 97 3.68 -2.01 22.13
N SER A 98 4.76 -1.99 22.90
CA SER A 98 5.20 -3.18 23.64
C SER A 98 4.41 -3.28 24.94
N THR A 99 4.16 -4.51 25.38
CA THR A 99 3.66 -4.76 26.73
C THR A 99 4.83 -4.93 27.67
#